data_AF-A0A965RW40-F1
#
_entry.id   AF-A0A965RW40-F1
#
_cell.length_a   1.000
_cell.length_b   1.000
_cell.length_c   1.000
_cell.angle_alpha   90.00
_cell.angle_beta   90.00
_cell.angle_gamma   90.00
#
_symmetry.space_group_name_H-M   'P 1'
#
loop_
_entity.id
_entity.type
_entity.pdbx_description
1 polymer ?
#
loop_
_entity_poly.entity_id
_entity_poly.type
_entity_poly.pdbx_seq_one_letter_code
_entity_poly.pdbx_strand_id
1 'polypeptide(L)'
;MRTKYIDLIDQTFDFPQNEFYLHEDRLFFHGIDLMRLINEYGTPLKFNYLPQISNNIQRAKSWFREAMNNLGYTGKYHYSYCTKSSHFSFVLDEVLKNDVHI
;
A
#
# COMPACT_ATOMS: atom_id res chain seq x y z
N MET A 1 -4.66 -27.97 -19.93
CA MET A 1 -5.25 -26.62 -19.98
C MET A 1 -5.56 -26.22 -18.55
N ARG A 2 -4.99 -25.11 -18.06
CA ARG A 2 -5.29 -24.60 -16.72
C ARG A 2 -6.60 -23.81 -16.80
N THR A 3 -7.59 -24.14 -15.99
CA THR A 3 -8.98 -23.63 -16.11
C THR A 3 -9.56 -23.12 -14.80
N LYS A 4 -8.79 -23.17 -13.70
CA LYS A 4 -9.27 -22.71 -12.39
C LYS A 4 -8.88 -21.24 -12.20
N TYR A 5 -9.67 -20.53 -11.40
CA TYR A 5 -9.37 -19.13 -11.04
C TYR A 5 -8.00 -19.00 -10.36
N ILE A 6 -7.61 -19.99 -9.54
CA ILE A 6 -6.27 -20.03 -8.92
C ILE A 6 -5.15 -20.07 -9.97
N ASP A 7 -5.35 -20.76 -11.10
CA ASP A 7 -4.36 -20.81 -12.16
C ASP A 7 -4.20 -19.45 -12.86
N LEU A 8 -5.28 -18.69 -13.00
CA LEU A 8 -5.26 -17.31 -13.52
C LEU A 8 -4.51 -16.41 -12.54
N ILE A 9 -4.77 -16.55 -11.24
CA ILE A 9 -4.07 -15.78 -10.21
C ILE A 9 -2.57 -16.06 -10.27
N ASP A 10 -2.17 -17.33 -10.26
CA ASP A 10 -0.76 -17.74 -10.34
C ASP A 10 -0.07 -17.30 -11.65
N GLN A 11 -0.83 -17.14 -12.74
CA GLN A 11 -0.30 -16.67 -14.02
C GLN A 11 -0.22 -15.15 -14.14
N THR A 12 -1.08 -14.42 -13.42
CA THR A 12 -1.27 -12.97 -13.60
C THR A 12 -0.64 -12.16 -12.47
N PHE A 13 -0.47 -12.76 -11.29
CA PHE A 13 0.00 -12.08 -10.10
C PHE A 13 1.09 -12.90 -9.40
N ASP A 14 2.16 -12.24 -8.97
CA ASP A 14 3.05 -12.80 -7.95
C ASP A 14 2.29 -12.81 -6.62
N PHE A 15 1.72 -13.96 -6.28
CA PHE A 15 1.10 -14.23 -4.99
C PHE A 15 1.99 -15.19 -4.18
N PRO A 16 2.22 -14.92 -2.88
CA PRO A 16 1.73 -13.81 -2.09
C PRO A 16 2.50 -12.49 -2.31
N GLN A 17 1.77 -11.37 -2.33
CA GLN A 17 2.38 -10.04 -2.22
C GLN A 17 2.93 -9.86 -0.79
N ASN A 18 3.98 -9.05 -0.61
CA ASN A 18 4.64 -8.85 0.71
C ASN A 18 3.69 -8.44 1.85
N GLU A 19 2.53 -7.86 1.54
CA GLU A 19 1.54 -7.39 2.50
C GLU A 19 0.62 -8.51 3.01
N PHE A 20 0.49 -9.59 2.23
CA PHE A 20 -0.41 -10.71 2.50
C PHE A 20 0.37 -11.98 2.78
N TYR A 21 -0.12 -12.78 3.72
CA TYR A 21 0.37 -14.16 3.88
C TYR A 21 -0.73 -15.07 4.42
N LEU A 22 -0.54 -16.37 4.20
CA LEU A 22 -1.43 -17.41 4.71
C LEU A 22 -0.79 -18.05 5.94
N HIS A 23 -1.58 -18.22 6.99
CA HIS A 23 -1.20 -18.98 8.18
C HIS A 23 -2.41 -19.76 8.67
N GLU A 24 -2.28 -21.10 8.75
CA GLU A 24 -3.36 -22.01 9.18
C GLU A 24 -4.70 -21.75 8.45
N ASP A 25 -4.65 -21.67 7.11
CA ASP A 25 -5.80 -21.38 6.23
C ASP A 25 -6.50 -20.03 6.47
N ARG A 26 -5.84 -19.11 7.17
CA ARG A 26 -6.30 -17.73 7.36
C ARG A 26 -5.44 -16.75 6.60
N LEU A 27 -6.10 -15.75 6.01
CA LEU A 27 -5.43 -14.65 5.31
C LEU A 27 -5.10 -13.54 6.29
N PHE A 28 -3.82 -13.21 6.36
CA PHE A 28 -3.30 -12.09 7.13
C PHE A 28 -2.91 -10.95 6.20
N PHE A 29 -3.21 -9.72 6.60
CA PHE A 29 -2.79 -8.50 5.92
C PHE A 29 -2.01 -7.63 6.90
N HIS A 30 -0.72 -7.40 6.67
CA HIS A 30 0.18 -6.72 7.61
C HIS A 30 0.09 -7.26 9.06
N GLY A 31 -0.06 -8.59 9.20
CA GLY A 31 -0.21 -9.24 10.52
C GLY A 31 -1.62 -9.18 11.11
N ILE A 32 -2.61 -8.65 10.38
CA ILE A 32 -4.00 -8.58 10.81
C ILE A 32 -4.77 -9.78 10.24
N ASP A 33 -5.34 -10.61 11.11
CA ASP A 33 -6.24 -11.71 10.72
C ASP A 33 -7.55 -11.15 10.14
N LEU A 34 -7.74 -11.30 8.83
CA LEU A 34 -8.92 -10.77 8.14
C LEU A 34 -10.21 -11.50 8.53
N MET A 35 -10.13 -12.81 8.80
CA MET A 35 -11.30 -13.58 9.23
C MET A 35 -11.77 -13.15 10.60
N ARG A 36 -10.83 -12.81 11.50
CA ARG A 36 -11.17 -12.22 12.79
C ARG A 36 -11.91 -10.89 12.64
N LEU A 37 -11.43 -9.99 11.80
CA LEU A 37 -12.11 -8.70 11.54
C LEU A 37 -13.53 -8.89 11.00
N ILE A 38 -13.70 -9.83 10.05
CA ILE A 38 -15.01 -10.14 9.47
C ILE A 38 -15.97 -10.66 10.53
N ASN A 39 -15.52 -11.55 11.43
CA ASN A 39 -16.35 -12.08 12.50
C ASN A 39 -16.76 -11.00 13.52
N GLU A 40 -15.90 -10.01 13.75
CA GLU A 40 -16.12 -8.93 14.72
C GLU A 40 -17.03 -7.82 14.19
N TYR A 41 -16.85 -7.40 12.93
CA TYR A 41 -17.53 -6.24 12.35
C TYR A 41 -18.57 -6.57 11.28
N GLY A 42 -18.67 -7.83 10.84
CA GLY A 42 -19.56 -8.28 9.78
C GLY A 42 -19.12 -7.85 8.37
N THR A 43 -19.98 -8.10 7.37
CA THR A 43 -19.74 -7.72 5.96
C THR A 43 -20.94 -6.97 5.37
N PRO A 44 -20.74 -6.00 4.45
CA PRO A 44 -19.47 -5.60 3.84
C PRO A 44 -18.61 -4.73 4.76
N LEU A 45 -17.32 -5.07 4.88
CA LEU A 45 -16.34 -4.32 5.67
C LEU A 45 -15.32 -3.65 4.75
N LYS A 46 -15.07 -2.35 4.98
CA LYS A 46 -13.97 -1.61 4.38
C LYS A 46 -13.13 -1.00 5.50
N PHE A 47 -11.85 -1.29 5.50
CA PHE A 47 -10.88 -0.68 6.41
C PHE A 47 -9.70 -0.11 5.61
N ASN A 48 -8.94 0.79 6.22
CA ASN A 48 -7.76 1.39 5.60
C ASN A 48 -6.54 1.14 6.49
N TYR A 49 -5.45 0.66 5.91
CA TYR A 49 -4.18 0.49 6.63
C TYR A 49 -3.30 1.72 6.39
N LEU A 50 -3.42 2.71 7.28
CA LEU A 50 -2.78 4.02 7.16
C LEU A 50 -1.25 3.97 7.02
N PRO A 51 -0.51 3.08 7.72
CA PRO A 51 0.96 3.04 7.58
C PRO A 51 1.43 2.82 6.14
N GLN A 52 0.61 2.19 5.29
CA GLN A 52 0.97 1.98 3.89
C GLN A 52 0.99 3.27 3.06
N ILE A 53 0.26 4.30 3.47
CA ILE A 53 0.34 5.64 2.88
C ILE A 53 1.76 6.18 3.07
N SER A 54 2.25 6.15 4.32
CA SER A 54 3.61 6.58 4.68
C SER A 54 4.68 5.75 3.95
N ASN A 55 4.55 4.42 3.93
CA ASN A 55 5.47 3.54 3.20
C ASN A 55 5.58 3.91 1.72
N ASN A 56 4.44 4.19 1.07
CA ASN A 56 4.40 4.56 -0.34
C ASN A 56 5.05 5.92 -0.62
N ILE A 57 4.79 6.92 0.22
CA ILE A 57 5.42 8.25 0.10
C ILE A 57 6.94 8.14 0.25
N GLN A 58 7.42 7.44 1.29
CA GLN A 58 8.86 7.28 1.53
C GLN A 58 9.54 6.49 0.42
N ARG A 59 8.88 5.46 -0.11
CA ARG A 59 9.37 4.68 -1.25
C ARG A 59 9.54 5.57 -2.49
N ALA A 60 8.54 6.38 -2.82
CA ALA A 60 8.63 7.32 -3.94
C ALA A 60 9.77 8.35 -3.74
N LYS A 61 9.88 8.93 -2.54
CA LYS A 61 10.99 9.82 -2.18
C LYS A 61 12.35 9.13 -2.35
N SER A 62 12.49 7.86 -1.97
CA SER A 62 13.75 7.12 -2.14
C SER A 62 14.11 6.93 -3.62
N TRP A 63 13.14 6.55 -4.46
CA TRP A 63 13.38 6.40 -5.90
C TRP A 63 13.90 7.67 -6.56
N PHE A 64 13.28 8.82 -6.26
CA PHE A 64 13.75 10.10 -6.79
C PHE A 64 15.13 10.46 -6.25
N ARG A 65 15.37 10.27 -4.95
CA ARG A 65 16.69 10.50 -4.34
C ARG A 65 17.79 9.65 -4.97
N GLU A 66 17.53 8.36 -5.18
CA GLU A 66 18.48 7.43 -5.82
C GLU A 66 18.77 7.84 -7.26
N ALA A 67 17.73 8.15 -8.04
CA ALA A 67 17.89 8.60 -9.43
C ALA A 67 18.68 9.92 -9.52
N MET A 68 18.36 10.90 -8.65
CA MET A 68 19.05 12.19 -8.61
C MET A 68 20.52 12.03 -8.23
N ASN A 69 20.82 11.19 -7.23
CA ASN A 69 22.20 10.88 -6.84
C ASN A 69 22.98 10.24 -7.99
N ASN A 70 22.38 9.26 -8.68
CA ASN A 70 23.02 8.55 -9.79
C ASN A 70 23.29 9.46 -11.00
N LEU A 71 22.47 10.49 -11.21
CA LEU A 71 22.60 11.44 -12.31
C LEU A 71 23.36 12.71 -11.92
N GLY A 72 23.77 12.86 -10.65
CA GLY A 72 24.39 14.08 -10.14
C GLY A 72 23.46 15.31 -10.18
N TYR A 73 22.15 15.11 -10.10
CA TYR A 73 21.17 16.19 -10.18
C TYR A 73 21.10 16.94 -8.84
N THR A 74 21.33 18.25 -8.88
CA THR A 74 21.47 19.11 -7.68
C THR A 74 20.20 19.82 -7.25
N GLY A 75 19.11 19.71 -8.02
CA GLY A 75 17.83 20.32 -7.67
C GLY A 75 17.18 19.66 -6.45
N LYS A 76 16.14 20.28 -5.91
CA LYS A 76 15.34 19.71 -4.80
C LYS A 76 14.14 18.95 -5.35
N TYR A 77 13.84 17.81 -4.74
CA TYR A 77 12.61 17.06 -5.01
C TYR A 77 11.55 17.41 -3.97
N HIS A 78 10.35 17.76 -4.44
CA HIS A 78 9.19 18.06 -3.62
C HIS A 78 8.08 17.06 -3.97
N TYR A 79 7.67 16.24 -3.00
CA TYR A 79 6.54 15.34 -3.17
C TYR A 79 5.25 16.11 -2.93
N SER A 80 4.33 16.10 -3.90
CA SER A 80 3.01 16.72 -3.81
C SER A 80 1.91 15.67 -3.90
N TYR A 81 1.02 15.63 -2.91
CA TYR A 81 -0.07 14.67 -2.86
C TYR A 81 -1.32 15.23 -3.55
N CYS A 82 -1.81 14.52 -4.58
CA CYS A 82 -3.01 14.91 -5.30
C CYS A 82 -4.28 14.52 -4.52
N THR A 83 -4.92 15.48 -3.86
CA THR A 83 -6.12 15.26 -3.03
C THR A 83 -7.32 14.71 -3.78
N LYS A 84 -7.38 14.89 -5.11
CA LYS A 84 -8.42 14.28 -5.96
C LYS A 84 -8.39 12.75 -5.91
N SER A 85 -7.24 12.14 -5.65
CA SER A 85 -7.12 10.68 -5.53
C SER A 85 -7.78 10.14 -4.26
N SER A 86 -7.66 10.86 -3.15
CA SER A 86 -8.35 10.60 -1.90
C SER A 86 -8.24 11.82 -0.98
N HIS A 87 -9.39 12.38 -0.59
CA HIS A 87 -9.53 13.62 0.18
C HIS A 87 -10.01 13.40 1.62
N PHE A 88 -10.09 12.14 2.07
CA PHE A 88 -10.54 11.83 3.43
C PHE A 88 -9.55 12.38 4.47
N SER A 89 -10.06 12.96 5.56
CA SER A 89 -9.24 13.59 6.60
C SER A 89 -8.16 12.65 7.15
N PHE A 90 -8.52 11.41 7.50
CA PHE A 90 -7.57 10.43 8.03
C PHE A 90 -6.45 10.05 7.03
N VAL A 91 -6.69 10.22 5.73
CA VAL A 91 -5.65 10.05 4.69
C VAL A 91 -4.74 11.27 4.67
N LEU A 92 -5.33 12.48 4.64
CA LEU A 92 -4.57 13.73 4.64
C LEU A 92 -3.71 13.90 5.89
N ASP A 93 -4.22 13.50 7.06
CA ASP A 93 -3.50 13.53 8.32
C ASP A 93 -2.24 12.65 8.26
N GLU A 94 -2.33 11.46 7.66
CA GLU A 94 -1.17 10.58 7.48
C GLU A 94 -0.21 11.07 6.40
N VAL A 95 -0.74 11.59 5.29
CA VAL A 95 0.03 12.22 4.21
C VAL A 95 0.88 13.38 4.75
N LEU A 96 0.27 14.29 5.52
CA LEU A 96 0.93 15.49 6.05
C LEU A 96 2.04 15.17 7.07
N LYS A 97 1.95 14.05 7.80
CA LYS A 97 3.05 13.57 8.67
C LYS A 97 4.34 13.25 7.90
N ASN A 98 4.26 13.04 6.59
CA ASN A 98 5.39 12.66 5.75
C ASN A 98 6.12 13.84 5.12
N ASP A 99 5.87 15.09 5.54
CA ASP A 99 6.50 16.31 5.00
C ASP A 99 6.32 16.40 3.47
N VAL A 100 5.06 16.56 3.07
CA VAL A 100 4.63 16.61 1.66
C VAL A 100 3.77 17.84 1.42
N HIS A 101 3.76 18.29 0.17
CA HIS A 101 2.91 19.39 -0.27
C HIS A 101 1.54 18.87 -0.67
N ILE A 102 0.52 19.74 -0.59
CA ILE A 102 -0.85 19.51 -1.05
C ILE A 102 -1.14 20.47 -2.21
#